data_AF-A0A949PCN1-F1
#
_entry.id   AF-A0A949PCN1-F1
#
_cell.length_a   1.000
_cell.length_b   1.000
_cell.length_c   1.000
_cell.angle_alpha   90.00
_cell.angle_beta   90.00
_cell.angle_gamma   90.00
#
_symmetry.space_group_name_H-M   'P 1'
#
loop_
_entity.id
_entity.type
_entity.pdbx_description
1 polymer ?
#
loop_
_entity_poly.entity_id
_entity_poly.type
_entity_poly.pdbx_seq_one_letter_code
_entity_poly.pdbx_strand_id
1 'polypeptide(L)'
;MERKIITTLDGSTTIHLPEWDEQYHSKNGAIQEAYHVFIEMGFFYFLNKFQPKEVNILEIGFGTGLNAFITLLETQKRNVSTFYTGIEAYPVEGSEIKQLNYHQQLKVAEEDFLILHSSPWGKTLKQNSNFKLLKRKMFFSEINDTNQYDIIYFDAFGARVQPELWTEEIFQRMYDALKVNGVLVTYSAKGSVRRAMQAVGFKVERLPGPPGKREMLRATKVD
;
A
#
# COMPACT_ATOMS: atom_id res chain seq x y z
N MET A 1 0.35 20.95 -9.40
CA MET A 1 1.02 20.90 -8.08
C MET A 1 2.49 20.62 -8.33
N GLU A 2 3.37 21.41 -7.73
CA GLU A 2 4.82 21.18 -7.82
C GLU A 2 5.18 19.86 -7.11
N ARG A 3 6.05 19.05 -7.73
CA ARG A 3 6.55 17.78 -7.18
C ARG A 3 8.07 17.80 -7.13
N LYS A 4 8.67 17.47 -5.99
CA LYS A 4 10.13 17.46 -5.79
C LYS A 4 10.60 16.09 -5.34
N ILE A 5 11.60 15.54 -6.02
CA ILE A 5 12.26 14.31 -5.56
C ILE A 5 13.23 14.69 -4.43
N ILE A 6 13.10 14.03 -3.28
CA ILE A 6 14.00 14.21 -2.13
C ILE A 6 14.52 12.85 -1.66
N THR A 7 15.71 12.83 -1.07
CA THR A 7 16.28 11.63 -0.44
C THR A 7 15.82 11.54 1.01
N THR A 8 15.42 10.34 1.43
CA THR A 8 15.02 9.99 2.80
C THR A 8 16.21 9.45 3.59
N LEU A 9 16.06 9.26 4.90
CA LEU A 9 17.17 8.83 5.77
C LEU A 9 17.70 7.42 5.48
N ASP A 10 16.91 6.54 4.87
CA ASP A 10 17.36 5.20 4.45
C ASP A 10 18.05 5.18 3.07
N GLY A 11 18.25 6.36 2.45
CA GLY A 11 18.86 6.52 1.14
C GLY A 11 17.89 6.38 -0.04
N SER A 12 16.66 5.90 0.19
CA SER A 12 15.62 5.87 -0.83
C SER A 12 15.05 7.27 -1.11
N THR A 13 14.50 7.49 -2.30
CA THR A 13 13.87 8.77 -2.65
C THR A 13 12.36 8.74 -2.41
N THR A 14 11.76 9.92 -2.23
CA THR A 14 10.32 10.10 -2.18
C THR A 14 9.92 11.36 -2.94
N ILE A 15 8.65 11.46 -3.32
CA ILE A 15 8.08 12.65 -3.96
C ILE A 15 7.51 13.54 -2.85
N HIS A 16 8.00 14.76 -2.75
CA HIS A 16 7.51 15.80 -1.86
C HIS A 16 6.56 16.74 -2.60
N LEU A 17 5.43 17.05 -1.97
CA LEU A 17 4.42 18.01 -2.40
C LEU A 17 4.52 19.26 -1.51
N PRO A 18 5.25 20.31 -1.93
CA PRO A 18 5.51 21.48 -1.08
C PRO A 18 4.23 22.20 -0.65
N GLU A 19 3.22 22.24 -1.52
CA GLU A 19 1.93 22.89 -1.25
C GLU A 19 1.16 22.23 -0.09
N TRP A 20 1.41 20.95 0.18
CA TRP A 20 0.77 20.20 1.28
C TRP A 20 1.67 19.99 2.50
N ASP A 21 2.95 20.35 2.36
CA ASP A 21 4.02 19.92 3.26
C ASP A 21 3.91 18.41 3.56
N GLU A 22 3.75 17.61 2.51
CA GLU A 22 3.47 16.18 2.60
C GLU A 22 4.29 15.41 1.56
N GLN A 23 4.63 14.17 1.87
CA GLN A 23 5.42 13.31 1.00
C GLN A 23 4.64 12.04 0.68
N TYR A 24 4.96 11.39 -0.44
CA TYR A 24 4.39 10.08 -0.77
C TYR A 24 4.82 8.99 0.22
N HIS A 25 6.00 9.14 0.81
CA HIS A 25 6.58 8.21 1.80
C HIS A 25 7.31 8.98 2.89
N SER A 26 7.46 8.38 4.06
CA SER A 26 8.20 8.97 5.19
C SER A 26 9.60 9.45 4.83
N LYS A 27 9.94 10.67 5.29
CA LYS A 27 11.32 11.22 5.24
C LYS A 27 12.33 10.37 6.04
N ASN A 28 11.87 9.54 6.98
CA ASN A 28 12.75 8.66 7.76
C ASN A 28 13.17 7.40 7.01
N GLY A 29 12.60 7.14 5.83
CA GLY A 29 12.95 6.00 4.99
C GLY A 29 11.73 5.44 4.28
N ALA A 30 11.65 5.58 2.96
CA ALA A 30 10.50 5.09 2.19
C ALA A 30 10.48 3.56 2.16
N ILE A 31 11.63 2.94 1.86
CA ILE A 31 11.75 1.48 1.80
C ILE A 31 11.56 0.88 3.19
N GLN A 32 12.17 1.48 4.21
CA GLN A 32 12.07 0.98 5.58
C GLN A 32 10.63 1.05 6.12
N GLU A 33 9.91 2.14 5.85
CA GLU A 33 8.49 2.25 6.21
C GLU A 33 7.66 1.21 5.45
N ALA A 34 7.88 1.05 4.14
CA ALA A 34 7.13 0.09 3.33
C ALA A 34 7.34 -1.36 3.80
N TYR A 35 8.59 -1.75 4.10
CA TYR A 35 8.89 -3.06 4.67
C TYR A 35 8.21 -3.26 6.03
N HIS A 36 8.34 -2.30 6.96
CA HIS A 36 7.77 -2.45 8.30
C HIS A 36 6.23 -2.52 8.26
N VAL A 37 5.58 -1.54 7.62
CA VAL A 37 4.13 -1.35 7.69
C VAL A 37 3.39 -2.38 6.84
N PHE A 38 3.77 -2.51 5.57
CA PHE A 38 2.97 -3.26 4.60
C PHE A 38 3.45 -4.70 4.46
N ILE A 39 4.77 -4.90 4.46
CA ILE A 39 5.34 -6.23 4.27
C ILE A 39 5.37 -7.03 5.57
N GLU A 40 6.00 -6.55 6.63
CA GLU A 40 6.15 -7.30 7.88
C GLU A 40 4.83 -7.40 8.65
N MET A 41 4.18 -6.25 8.90
CA MET A 41 2.95 -6.20 9.69
C MET A 41 1.69 -6.59 8.90
N GLY A 42 1.77 -6.61 7.57
CA GLY A 42 0.70 -7.02 6.65
C GLY A 42 0.97 -8.37 5.99
N PHE A 43 1.76 -8.36 4.90
CA PHE A 43 2.01 -9.53 4.05
C PHE A 43 2.55 -10.74 4.81
N PHE A 44 3.70 -10.61 5.47
CA PHE A 44 4.33 -11.69 6.21
C PHE A 44 3.48 -12.15 7.39
N TYR A 45 2.86 -11.21 8.11
CA TYR A 45 1.89 -11.55 9.15
C TYR A 45 0.79 -12.47 8.61
N PHE A 46 0.17 -12.12 7.48
CA PHE A 46 -0.90 -12.92 6.88
C PHE A 46 -0.38 -14.28 6.40
N LEU A 47 0.74 -14.30 5.68
CA LEU A 47 1.33 -15.55 5.18
C LEU A 47 1.73 -16.51 6.31
N ASN A 48 2.35 -16.00 7.37
CA ASN A 48 2.78 -16.83 8.50
C ASN A 48 1.59 -17.39 9.27
N LYS A 49 0.51 -16.61 9.39
CA LYS A 49 -0.68 -17.00 10.14
C LYS A 49 -1.56 -18.02 9.40
N PHE A 50 -1.75 -17.82 8.08
CA PHE A 50 -2.72 -18.60 7.31
C PHE A 50 -2.09 -19.57 6.29
N GLN A 51 -0.80 -19.42 5.99
CA GLN A 51 -0.05 -20.24 5.04
C GLN A 51 -0.78 -20.48 3.70
N PRO A 52 -1.33 -19.42 3.07
CA PRO A 52 -2.10 -19.59 1.85
C PRO A 52 -1.20 -19.93 0.67
N LYS A 53 -1.76 -20.61 -0.34
CA LYS A 53 -1.09 -20.80 -1.63
C LYS A 53 -1.22 -19.56 -2.54
N GLU A 54 -2.30 -18.81 -2.36
CA GLU A 54 -2.63 -17.62 -3.14
C GLU A 54 -3.09 -16.49 -2.21
N VAL A 55 -2.73 -15.25 -2.55
CA VAL A 55 -3.09 -14.07 -1.76
C VAL A 55 -3.50 -12.91 -2.68
N ASN A 56 -4.64 -12.32 -2.38
CA ASN A 56 -5.17 -11.16 -3.08
C ASN A 56 -4.94 -9.90 -2.23
N ILE A 57 -4.28 -8.91 -2.81
CA ILE A 57 -3.93 -7.65 -2.13
C ILE A 57 -4.60 -6.50 -2.85
N LEU A 58 -5.17 -5.58 -2.08
CA LEU A 58 -5.65 -4.29 -2.54
C LEU A 58 -4.81 -3.18 -1.91
N GLU A 59 -4.25 -2.30 -2.74
CA GLU A 59 -3.55 -1.09 -2.30
C GLU A 59 -4.41 0.14 -2.59
N ILE A 60 -4.62 0.93 -1.55
CA ILE A 60 -5.30 2.22 -1.60
C ILE A 60 -4.24 3.30 -1.67
N GLY A 61 -4.05 3.85 -2.87
CA GLY A 61 -2.96 4.78 -3.18
C GLY A 61 -1.77 4.06 -3.80
N PHE A 62 -1.88 3.65 -5.07
CA PHE A 62 -0.76 3.00 -5.78
C PHE A 62 0.48 3.91 -5.82
N GLY A 63 0.27 5.22 -5.95
CA GLY A 63 1.32 6.23 -5.82
C GLY A 63 2.57 5.94 -6.66
N THR A 64 3.70 5.76 -5.98
CA THR A 64 4.99 5.48 -6.62
C THR A 64 5.19 4.01 -6.98
N GLY A 65 4.25 3.12 -6.67
CA GLY A 65 4.37 1.68 -6.87
C GLY A 65 5.32 0.96 -5.92
N LEU A 66 5.78 1.60 -4.84
CA LEU A 66 6.81 1.05 -3.95
C LEU A 66 6.32 -0.22 -3.23
N ASN A 67 5.12 -0.21 -2.65
CA ASN A 67 4.62 -1.37 -1.93
C ASN A 67 4.36 -2.55 -2.88
N ALA A 68 3.82 -2.27 -4.07
CA ALA A 68 3.64 -3.27 -5.12
C ALA A 68 4.98 -3.88 -5.56
N PHE A 69 6.01 -3.04 -5.72
CA PHE A 69 7.35 -3.48 -6.10
C PHE A 69 7.99 -4.37 -5.05
N ILE A 70 7.99 -3.96 -3.78
CA ILE A 70 8.54 -4.80 -2.72
C ILE A 70 7.73 -6.10 -2.59
N THR A 71 6.41 -6.03 -2.72
CA THR A 71 5.56 -7.24 -2.67
C THR A 71 5.88 -8.21 -3.81
N LEU A 72 6.15 -7.72 -5.03
CA LEU A 72 6.62 -8.53 -6.15
C LEU A 72 7.91 -9.29 -5.78
N LEU A 73 8.91 -8.58 -5.27
CA LEU A 73 10.20 -9.16 -4.90
C LEU A 73 10.06 -10.20 -3.78
N GLU A 74 9.24 -9.91 -2.76
CA GLU A 74 9.04 -10.83 -1.64
C GLU A 74 8.16 -12.05 -2.00
N THR A 75 7.26 -11.90 -2.97
CA THR A 75 6.45 -12.99 -3.54
C THR A 75 7.35 -14.03 -4.22
N GLN A 76 8.33 -13.57 -5.02
CA GLN A 76 9.29 -14.45 -5.69
C GLN A 76 10.12 -15.29 -4.70
N LYS A 77 10.45 -14.72 -3.53
CA LYS A 77 11.21 -15.40 -2.47
C LYS A 77 10.40 -16.45 -1.70
N ARG A 78 9.06 -16.37 -1.68
CA ARG A 78 8.20 -17.16 -0.78
C ARG A 78 7.32 -18.20 -1.46
N ASN A 79 7.42 -18.34 -2.79
CA ASN A 79 6.63 -19.29 -3.58
C ASN A 79 5.11 -19.26 -3.28
N VAL A 80 4.59 -18.07 -3.02
CA VAL A 80 3.15 -17.77 -2.93
C VAL A 80 2.73 -17.10 -4.24
N SER A 81 1.51 -17.37 -4.70
CA SER A 81 0.93 -16.65 -5.84
C SER A 81 0.20 -15.40 -5.35
N THR A 82 0.58 -14.22 -5.85
CA THR A 82 0.02 -12.93 -5.43
C THR A 82 -0.74 -12.28 -6.57
N PHE A 83 -2.00 -11.92 -6.31
CA PHE A 83 -2.78 -11.02 -7.16
C PHE A 83 -2.84 -9.65 -6.49
N TYR A 84 -2.16 -8.68 -7.08
CA TYR A 84 -2.04 -7.33 -6.55
C TYR A 84 -2.95 -6.36 -7.32
N THR A 85 -3.79 -5.61 -6.61
CA THR A 85 -4.64 -4.57 -7.19
C THR A 85 -4.27 -3.22 -6.60
N GLY A 86 -3.84 -2.27 -7.42
CA GLY A 86 -3.56 -0.89 -7.01
C GLY A 86 -4.64 0.09 -7.47
N ILE A 87 -5.15 0.90 -6.55
CA ILE A 87 -6.11 1.98 -6.85
C ILE A 87 -5.40 3.33 -6.81
N GLU A 88 -5.62 4.15 -7.83
CA GLU A 88 -5.03 5.49 -7.90
C GLU A 88 -5.89 6.42 -8.76
N ALA A 89 -6.24 7.59 -8.24
CA ALA A 89 -7.00 8.59 -9.00
C ALA A 89 -6.07 9.45 -9.88
N TYR A 90 -4.84 9.71 -9.40
CA TYR A 90 -3.89 10.65 -9.99
C TYR A 90 -2.50 10.01 -10.17
N PRO A 91 -2.32 9.13 -11.17
CA PRO A 91 -1.06 8.43 -11.39
C PRO A 91 0.15 9.37 -11.48
N VAL A 92 1.26 8.97 -10.86
CA VAL A 92 2.55 9.64 -10.97
C VAL A 92 3.06 9.54 -12.42
N GLU A 93 3.67 10.62 -12.93
CA GLU A 93 4.17 10.64 -14.31
C GLU A 93 5.40 9.74 -14.46
N GLY A 94 5.54 9.12 -15.64
CA GLY A 94 6.66 8.21 -15.90
C GLY A 94 8.05 8.89 -15.81
N SER A 95 8.13 10.19 -16.07
CA SER A 95 9.34 11.02 -15.88
C SER A 95 9.74 11.14 -14.41
N GLU A 96 8.77 11.18 -13.50
CA GLU A 96 9.01 11.24 -12.05
C GLU A 96 9.36 9.86 -11.50
N ILE A 97 8.67 8.81 -11.95
CA ILE A 97 8.98 7.42 -11.59
C ILE A 97 10.44 7.06 -11.90
N LYS A 98 10.96 7.48 -13.06
CA LYS A 98 12.37 7.23 -13.45
C LYS A 98 13.40 7.92 -12.56
N GLN A 99 13.00 8.92 -11.78
CA GLN A 99 13.87 9.59 -10.82
C GLN A 99 13.89 8.88 -9.46
N LEU A 100 13.04 7.87 -9.27
CA LEU A 100 12.97 7.11 -8.01
C LEU A 100 14.06 6.04 -7.97
N ASN A 101 14.79 5.98 -6.87
CA ASN A 101 15.99 5.16 -6.76
C ASN A 101 15.77 3.79 -6.10
N TYR A 102 14.52 3.31 -6.07
CA TYR A 102 14.15 2.12 -5.30
C TYR A 102 14.91 0.88 -5.74
N HIS A 103 15.05 0.67 -7.05
CA HIS A 103 15.77 -0.49 -7.59
C HIS A 103 17.26 -0.47 -7.20
N GLN A 104 17.92 0.69 -7.18
CA GLN A 104 19.32 0.77 -6.73
C GLN A 104 19.44 0.47 -5.23
N GLN A 105 18.55 1.03 -4.40
CA GLN A 105 18.58 0.78 -2.95
C GLN A 105 18.28 -0.68 -2.61
N LEU A 106 17.34 -1.31 -3.33
CA LEU A 106 16.98 -2.72 -3.18
C LEU A 106 17.95 -3.66 -3.90
N LYS A 107 18.90 -3.13 -4.67
CA LYS A 107 19.92 -3.88 -5.44
C LYS A 107 19.31 -4.92 -6.38
N VAL A 108 18.30 -4.49 -7.12
CA VAL A 108 17.57 -5.31 -8.11
C VAL A 108 17.53 -4.60 -9.46
N ALA A 109 17.08 -5.33 -10.48
CA ALA A 109 16.95 -4.82 -11.84
C ALA A 109 15.94 -3.66 -11.90
N GLU A 110 16.24 -2.62 -12.68
CA GLU A 110 15.34 -1.47 -12.86
C GLU A 110 14.05 -1.88 -13.56
N GLU A 111 14.14 -2.86 -14.46
CA GLU A 111 13.04 -3.35 -15.27
C GLU A 111 11.90 -3.92 -14.41
N ASP A 112 12.22 -4.56 -13.27
CA ASP A 112 11.23 -5.08 -12.34
C ASP A 112 10.39 -3.97 -11.70
N PHE A 113 10.94 -2.77 -11.57
CA PHE A 113 10.21 -1.60 -11.10
C PHE A 113 9.41 -0.94 -12.23
N LEU A 114 10.07 -0.64 -13.35
CA LEU A 114 9.47 0.10 -14.46
C LEU A 114 8.29 -0.63 -15.11
N ILE A 115 8.32 -1.97 -15.13
CA ILE A 115 7.24 -2.78 -15.70
C ILE A 115 5.90 -2.64 -14.96
N LEU A 116 5.94 -2.33 -13.66
CA LEU A 116 4.73 -2.04 -12.88
C LEU A 116 4.04 -0.78 -13.42
N HIS A 117 4.81 0.19 -13.89
CA HIS A 117 4.32 1.46 -14.41
C HIS A 117 3.93 1.39 -15.89
N SER A 118 4.60 0.56 -16.70
CA SER A 118 4.22 0.33 -18.10
C SER A 118 2.94 -0.50 -18.26
N SER A 119 2.50 -1.21 -17.20
CA SER A 119 1.26 -1.98 -17.22
C SER A 119 0.03 -1.08 -17.51
N PRO A 120 -0.86 -1.47 -18.44
CA PRO A 120 -2.04 -0.68 -18.77
C PRO A 120 -3.07 -0.70 -17.63
N TRP A 121 -3.69 0.46 -17.39
CA TRP A 121 -4.81 0.58 -16.44
C TRP A 121 -6.02 -0.25 -16.90
N GLY A 122 -6.73 -0.84 -15.95
CA GLY A 122 -7.92 -1.66 -16.18
C GLY A 122 -7.65 -3.05 -16.77
N LYS A 123 -6.37 -3.45 -16.90
CA LYS A 123 -6.00 -4.78 -17.41
C LYS A 123 -5.03 -5.46 -16.45
N THR A 124 -5.21 -6.77 -16.30
CA THR A 124 -4.28 -7.59 -15.52
C THR A 124 -3.02 -7.86 -16.33
N LEU A 125 -1.87 -7.43 -15.80
CA LEU A 125 -0.55 -7.84 -16.27
C LEU A 125 -0.11 -9.06 -15.47
N LYS A 126 0.26 -10.14 -16.17
CA LYS A 126 0.99 -11.27 -15.56
C LYS A 126 2.48 -10.95 -15.61
N GLN A 127 3.04 -10.53 -14.48
CA GLN A 127 4.46 -10.17 -14.40
C GLN A 127 5.37 -11.39 -14.47
N ASN A 128 4.99 -12.45 -13.75
CA ASN A 128 5.66 -13.75 -13.78
C ASN A 128 4.65 -14.86 -13.42
N SER A 129 5.12 -16.08 -13.16
CA SER A 129 4.22 -17.20 -12.79
C SER A 129 3.41 -16.94 -11.52
N ASN A 130 3.97 -16.16 -10.58
CA ASN A 130 3.50 -16.04 -9.21
C ASN A 130 3.04 -14.62 -8.86
N PHE A 131 3.09 -13.65 -9.77
CA PHE A 131 2.65 -12.28 -9.52
C PHE A 131 1.82 -11.73 -10.69
N LYS A 132 0.62 -11.24 -10.36
CA LYS A 132 -0.29 -10.56 -11.28
C LYS A 132 -0.59 -9.17 -10.72
N LEU A 133 -0.59 -8.16 -11.58
CA LEU A 133 -0.90 -6.79 -11.24
C LEU A 133 -2.13 -6.31 -12.00
N LEU A 134 -3.11 -5.75 -11.30
CA LEU A 134 -4.19 -4.95 -11.85
C LEU A 134 -4.05 -3.53 -11.29
N LYS A 135 -4.06 -2.52 -12.14
CA LYS A 135 -4.15 -1.12 -11.70
C LYS A 135 -5.49 -0.52 -12.13
N ARG A 136 -6.22 0.12 -11.22
CA ARG A 136 -7.52 0.76 -11.51
C ARG A 136 -7.40 2.27 -11.27
N LYS A 137 -7.70 3.04 -12.32
CA LYS A 137 -7.67 4.51 -12.25
C LYS A 137 -9.03 5.02 -11.83
N MET A 138 -9.22 5.27 -10.53
CA MET A 138 -10.51 5.62 -9.94
C MET A 138 -10.34 6.21 -8.55
N PHE A 139 -11.38 6.85 -8.03
CA PHE A 139 -11.45 7.30 -6.64
C PHE A 139 -11.74 6.15 -5.68
N PHE A 140 -11.30 6.28 -4.43
CA PHE A 140 -11.54 5.26 -3.40
C PHE A 140 -13.04 5.11 -3.07
N SER A 141 -13.80 6.20 -3.18
CA SER A 141 -15.26 6.21 -3.04
C SER A 141 -16.00 5.49 -4.15
N GLU A 142 -15.33 5.12 -5.25
CA GLU A 142 -15.94 4.36 -6.35
C GLU A 142 -15.72 2.85 -6.18
N ILE A 143 -14.93 2.42 -5.19
CA ILE A 143 -14.67 1.00 -4.92
C ILE A 143 -15.96 0.34 -4.44
N ASN A 144 -16.33 -0.75 -5.11
CA ASN A 144 -17.52 -1.57 -4.85
C ASN A 144 -17.17 -3.06 -4.79
N ASP A 145 -15.90 -3.38 -4.51
CA ASP A 145 -15.43 -4.76 -4.39
C ASP A 145 -16.02 -5.40 -3.12
N THR A 146 -16.28 -6.71 -3.15
CA THR A 146 -16.87 -7.43 -2.02
C THR A 146 -16.21 -8.80 -1.86
N ASN A 147 -15.65 -9.07 -0.67
CA ASN A 147 -15.01 -10.34 -0.31
C ASN A 147 -13.96 -10.81 -1.33
N GLN A 148 -13.15 -9.89 -1.87
CA GLN A 148 -12.16 -10.21 -2.91
C GLN A 148 -10.72 -10.30 -2.37
N TYR A 149 -10.41 -9.55 -1.32
CA TYR A 149 -9.03 -9.36 -0.87
C TYR A 149 -8.76 -9.98 0.50
N ASP A 150 -7.55 -10.50 0.64
CA ASP A 150 -7.01 -11.06 1.87
C ASP A 150 -6.31 -9.96 2.68
N ILE A 151 -5.67 -9.01 1.97
CA ILE A 151 -4.90 -7.93 2.57
C ILE A 151 -5.24 -6.60 1.90
N ILE A 152 -5.42 -5.55 2.70
CA ILE A 152 -5.46 -4.16 2.24
C ILE A 152 -4.24 -3.42 2.76
N TYR A 153 -3.47 -2.82 1.85
CA TYR A 153 -2.50 -1.77 2.16
C TYR A 153 -3.22 -0.44 2.05
N PHE A 154 -3.48 0.21 3.18
CA PHE A 154 -4.13 1.51 3.20
C PHE A 154 -3.08 2.61 3.30
N ASP A 155 -2.62 3.05 2.13
CA ASP A 155 -1.49 3.98 1.94
C ASP A 155 -1.93 5.30 1.28
N ALA A 156 -3.03 5.85 1.79
CA ALA A 156 -3.50 7.18 1.40
C ALA A 156 -2.65 8.28 2.04
N PHE A 157 -2.66 9.49 1.48
CA PHE A 157 -2.12 10.67 2.16
C PHE A 157 -2.81 10.88 3.52
N GLY A 158 -2.04 11.36 4.49
CA GLY A 158 -2.49 11.39 5.88
C GLY A 158 -3.74 12.25 6.09
N ALA A 159 -4.56 11.86 7.06
CA ALA A 159 -5.84 12.52 7.38
C ALA A 159 -5.75 14.02 7.76
N ARG A 160 -4.53 14.58 7.87
CA ARG A 160 -4.32 16.02 8.04
C ARG A 160 -4.57 16.75 6.71
N VAL A 161 -4.08 16.16 5.62
CA VAL A 161 -4.11 16.75 4.27
C VAL A 161 -5.37 16.31 3.53
N GLN A 162 -5.74 15.04 3.67
CA GLN A 162 -6.90 14.46 2.98
C GLN A 162 -7.83 13.72 3.95
N PRO A 163 -8.49 14.42 4.90
CA PRO A 163 -9.37 13.81 5.90
C PRO A 163 -10.52 12.99 5.29
N GLU A 164 -10.98 13.35 4.09
CA GLU A 164 -12.06 12.69 3.35
C GLU A 164 -11.76 11.21 3.04
N LEU A 165 -10.49 10.85 2.93
CA LEU A 165 -10.05 9.47 2.67
C LEU A 165 -10.11 8.59 3.92
N TRP A 166 -10.28 9.16 5.11
CA TRP A 166 -10.20 8.46 6.40
C TRP A 166 -11.54 8.42 7.13
N THR A 167 -12.62 8.40 6.36
CA THR A 167 -14.01 8.41 6.85
C THR A 167 -14.55 6.99 7.05
N GLU A 168 -15.63 6.87 7.81
CA GLU A 168 -16.37 5.61 7.97
C GLU A 168 -16.86 5.08 6.62
N GLU A 169 -17.29 5.94 5.70
CA GLU A 169 -17.72 5.50 4.36
C GLU A 169 -16.59 4.80 3.59
N ILE A 170 -15.38 5.36 3.62
CA ILE A 170 -14.23 4.73 2.96
C ILE A 170 -13.87 3.42 3.66
N PHE A 171 -13.86 3.39 5.00
CA PHE A 171 -13.57 2.15 5.72
C PHE A 171 -14.65 1.08 5.55
N GLN A 172 -15.91 1.45 5.35
CA GLN A 172 -16.98 0.49 5.03
C GLN A 172 -16.67 -0.22 3.72
N ARG A 173 -16.24 0.51 2.68
CA ARG A 173 -15.82 -0.10 1.41
C ARG A 173 -14.63 -1.05 1.60
N MET A 174 -13.68 -0.70 2.48
CA MET A 174 -12.55 -1.58 2.79
C MET A 174 -13.00 -2.84 3.54
N TYR A 175 -13.95 -2.69 4.47
CA TYR A 175 -14.56 -3.81 5.19
C TYR A 175 -15.29 -4.75 4.23
N ASP A 176 -16.08 -4.21 3.31
CA ASP A 176 -16.82 -4.98 2.33
C ASP A 176 -15.87 -5.71 1.37
N ALA A 177 -14.80 -5.04 0.93
CA ALA A 177 -13.82 -5.59 -0.01
C ALA A 177 -12.98 -6.73 0.58
N LEU A 178 -12.71 -6.73 1.90
CA LEU A 178 -11.98 -7.79 2.57
C LEU A 178 -12.82 -9.07 2.72
N LYS A 179 -12.17 -10.22 2.55
CA LYS A 179 -12.68 -11.51 3.00
C LYS A 179 -12.69 -11.58 4.53
N VAL A 180 -13.48 -12.49 5.08
CA VAL A 180 -13.41 -12.84 6.51
C VAL A 180 -11.98 -13.28 6.86
N ASN A 181 -11.49 -12.83 8.02
CA ASN A 181 -10.08 -12.91 8.47
C ASN A 181 -9.07 -12.07 7.68
N GLY A 182 -9.53 -11.35 6.65
CA GLY A 182 -8.70 -10.42 5.91
C GLY A 182 -8.25 -9.24 6.76
N VAL A 183 -7.09 -8.67 6.41
CA VAL A 183 -6.44 -7.65 7.23
C VAL A 183 -6.15 -6.37 6.45
N LEU A 184 -6.36 -5.23 7.09
CA LEU A 184 -5.94 -3.92 6.60
C LEU A 184 -4.80 -3.42 7.47
N VAL A 185 -3.73 -2.92 6.85
CA VAL A 185 -2.60 -2.27 7.54
C VAL A 185 -2.40 -0.85 7.03
N THR A 186 -2.02 0.05 7.93
CA THR A 186 -1.73 1.45 7.60
C THR A 186 -0.71 2.04 8.56
N TYR A 187 0.12 2.97 8.06
CA TYR A 187 1.07 3.71 8.89
C TYR A 187 0.38 4.65 9.91
N SER A 188 -0.90 4.99 9.69
CA SER A 188 -1.62 5.95 10.52
C SER A 188 -1.99 5.34 11.88
N ALA A 189 -1.79 6.10 12.95
CA ALA A 189 -2.22 5.75 14.31
C ALA A 189 -3.20 6.77 14.93
N LYS A 190 -3.80 7.64 14.10
CA LYS A 190 -4.74 8.66 14.57
C LYS A 190 -5.96 8.02 15.25
N GLY A 191 -6.37 8.61 16.37
CA GLY A 191 -7.53 8.12 17.13
C GLY A 191 -8.84 8.16 16.34
N SER A 192 -9.02 9.15 15.46
CA SER A 192 -10.19 9.23 14.57
C SER A 192 -10.23 8.07 13.57
N VAL A 193 -9.09 7.75 12.95
CA VAL A 193 -8.94 6.62 12.01
C VAL A 193 -9.32 5.31 12.69
N ARG A 194 -8.78 5.06 13.88
CA ARG A 194 -9.12 3.85 14.65
C ARG A 194 -10.62 3.75 14.91
N ARG A 195 -11.25 4.83 15.37
CA ARG A 195 -12.69 4.84 15.66
C ARG A 195 -13.53 4.60 14.41
N ALA A 196 -13.15 5.20 13.29
CA ALA A 196 -13.86 5.01 12.02
C ALA A 196 -13.77 3.55 11.54
N MET A 197 -12.61 2.91 11.65
CA MET A 197 -12.46 1.47 11.37
C MET A 197 -13.31 0.61 12.33
N GLN A 198 -13.32 0.93 13.63
CA GLN A 198 -14.13 0.20 14.62
C GLN A 198 -15.64 0.35 14.37
N ALA A 199 -16.08 1.54 13.93
CA ALA A 199 -17.49 1.82 13.65
C ALA A 199 -18.07 0.92 12.53
N VAL A 200 -17.25 0.56 11.54
CA VAL A 200 -17.65 -0.33 10.43
C VAL A 200 -17.46 -1.81 10.74
N GLY A 201 -17.03 -2.16 11.95
CA GLY A 201 -16.94 -3.55 12.42
C GLY A 201 -15.53 -4.15 12.47
N PHE A 202 -14.47 -3.40 12.12
CA PHE A 202 -13.12 -3.95 12.23
C PHE A 202 -12.70 -4.19 13.69
N LYS A 203 -12.06 -5.33 13.94
CA LYS A 203 -11.22 -5.49 15.12
C LYS A 203 -9.87 -4.80 14.87
N VAL A 204 -9.60 -3.71 15.59
CA VAL A 204 -8.39 -2.89 15.39
C VAL A 204 -7.40 -3.05 16.54
N GLU A 205 -6.13 -3.27 16.20
CA GLU A 205 -5.00 -3.34 17.12
C GLU A 205 -3.96 -2.25 16.80
N ARG A 206 -3.22 -1.84 17.83
CA ARG A 206 -2.06 -0.95 17.70
C ARG A 206 -0.79 -1.78 17.69
N LEU A 207 0.09 -1.47 16.75
CA LEU A 207 1.39 -2.13 16.60
C LEU A 207 2.51 -1.10 16.73
N PRO A 208 3.74 -1.52 17.04
CA PRO A 208 4.91 -0.64 16.94
C PRO A 208 4.99 -0.03 15.54
N GLY A 209 5.16 1.29 15.47
CA GLY A 209 5.29 2.01 14.20
C GLY A 209 6.65 1.84 13.53
N PRO A 210 6.78 2.21 12.25
CA PRO A 210 8.06 2.28 11.55
C PRO A 210 8.94 3.40 12.14
N PRO A 211 10.23 3.49 11.77
CA PRO A 211 11.13 4.51 12.30
C PRO A 211 10.58 5.94 12.19
N GLY A 212 10.61 6.62 13.34
CA GLY A 212 10.03 7.96 13.54
C GLY A 212 8.52 8.00 13.82
N LYS A 213 7.82 6.85 13.85
CA LYS A 213 6.43 6.74 14.31
C LYS A 213 6.34 5.77 15.50
N ARG A 214 5.58 6.13 16.53
CA ARG A 214 5.44 5.28 17.74
C ARG A 214 4.53 4.08 17.52
N GLU A 215 3.41 4.31 16.86
CA GLU A 215 2.37 3.32 16.66
C GLU A 215 1.93 3.33 15.18
N MET A 216 1.38 2.21 14.75
CA MET A 216 0.62 2.04 13.51
C MET A 216 -0.63 1.18 13.79
N LEU A 217 -1.51 1.00 12.81
CA LEU A 217 -2.74 0.23 12.98
C LEU A 217 -2.79 -0.98 12.05
N ARG A 218 -3.32 -2.08 12.60
CA ARG A 218 -3.85 -3.21 11.82
C ARG A 218 -5.31 -3.43 12.20
N ALA A 219 -6.14 -3.63 11.20
CA ALA A 219 -7.56 -3.93 11.33
C ALA A 219 -7.82 -5.32 10.74
N THR A 220 -8.68 -6.11 11.37
CA THR A 220 -9.07 -7.46 10.89
C THR A 220 -10.59 -7.54 10.77
N LYS A 221 -11.07 -8.02 9.62
CA LYS A 221 -12.48 -8.39 9.43
C LYS A 221 -12.72 -9.72 10.11
N VAL A 222 -13.51 -9.74 11.18
CA VAL A 222 -13.78 -10.97 11.94
C VAL A 222 -15.03 -11.70 11.46
N ASP A 223 -16.00 -10.97 10.91
CA ASP A 223 -17.31 -11.46 10.46
C ASP A 223 -17.69 -10.93 9.06
#